data_AF-A0A914GL41-F1
#
_entry.id   AF-A0A914GL41-F1
#
_cell.length_a   1.000
_cell.length_b   1.000
_cell.length_c   1.000
_cell.angle_alpha   90.00
_cell.angle_beta   90.00
_cell.angle_gamma   90.00
#
_symmetry.space_group_name_H-M   'P 1'
#
loop_
_entity.id
_entity.type
_entity.pdbx_description
1 polymer ?
#
loop_
_entity_poly.entity_id
_entity_poly.type
_entity_poly.pdbx_seq_one_letter_code
_entity_poly.pdbx_strand_id
1 'polypeptide(L)'
;MKFEKDGPNGNQKLIEAGLNVKNLSPTSLTFNDKFENIEIILQEINNIFQIKGSLPLDLIVASNITKEFSRILSEFLDTIKPQSPLTKLKKEADEILKQHLFLGNYFVNLAKMLSKFPYFVSLDFNEKNALFKRFWQIFHILERCYQAAEYFGEDLNDFRFVIGNKHFVDLENLHDFFNETEKSKDAQIFLTPLLNRAPYILTLFKRLRITVVELAYISLLALWFCFA
;
A
#
# COMPACT_ATOMS: atom_id res chain seq x y z
N MET A 1 8.33 33.74 -36.60
CA MET A 1 7.83 33.37 -35.26
C MET A 1 8.81 32.34 -34.70
N LYS A 2 9.66 32.75 -33.76
CA LYS A 2 10.70 31.90 -33.15
C LYS A 2 10.05 31.12 -32.01
N PHE A 3 10.23 29.79 -32.00
CA PHE A 3 9.88 28.96 -30.84
C PHE A 3 11.09 28.91 -29.91
N GLU A 4 10.96 29.53 -28.74
CA GLU A 4 11.89 29.36 -27.63
C GLU A 4 11.68 27.99 -27.00
N LYS A 5 12.81 27.30 -26.77
CA LYS A 5 12.92 26.04 -26.04
C LYS A 5 13.23 26.38 -24.60
N ASP A 6 12.26 26.24 -23.70
CA ASP A 6 12.53 26.16 -22.27
C ASP A 6 12.72 24.70 -21.87
N GLY A 7 13.92 24.42 -21.34
CA GLY A 7 14.38 23.11 -20.91
C GLY A 7 13.92 22.71 -19.51
N PRO A 8 14.25 21.48 -19.07
CA PRO A 8 13.70 20.86 -17.86
C PRO A 8 14.55 21.19 -16.63
N ASN A 9 13.93 21.57 -15.51
CA ASN A 9 14.66 21.90 -14.28
C ASN A 9 13.99 21.40 -12.98
N GLY A 10 13.46 20.17 -13.01
CA GLY A 10 12.80 19.55 -11.83
C GLY A 10 13.51 18.31 -11.25
N ASN A 11 14.22 17.53 -12.07
CA ASN A 11 14.59 16.15 -11.70
C ASN A 11 16.07 15.92 -11.36
N GLN A 12 16.90 16.97 -11.27
CA GLN A 12 18.35 16.82 -11.05
C GLN A 12 18.83 17.06 -9.61
N LYS A 13 17.92 17.19 -8.63
CA LYS A 13 18.28 17.43 -7.21
C LYS A 13 18.16 16.21 -6.27
N LEU A 14 18.03 14.99 -6.81
CA LEU A 14 17.74 13.78 -6.01
C LEU A 14 18.91 12.78 -5.85
N ILE A 15 20.14 13.13 -6.21
CA ILE A 15 21.29 12.23 -6.06
C ILE A 15 22.45 12.99 -5.42
N GLU A 16 22.37 13.27 -4.11
CA GLU A 16 23.54 13.63 -3.27
C GLU A 16 23.11 13.74 -1.80
N ALA A 17 23.04 12.61 -1.10
CA ALA A 17 22.99 12.59 0.37
C ALA A 17 23.61 11.30 0.90
N GLY A 18 24.94 11.23 0.88
CA GLY A 18 25.68 10.23 1.66
C GLY A 18 25.59 10.60 3.14
N LEU A 19 25.04 9.70 3.97
CA LEU A 19 24.94 9.93 5.42
C LEU A 19 25.73 8.86 6.19
N ASN A 20 26.67 9.37 6.99
CA ASN A 20 27.49 8.63 7.95
C ASN A 20 26.77 8.67 9.31
N VAL A 21 26.37 7.52 9.85
CA VAL A 21 25.54 7.40 11.06
C VAL A 21 26.41 6.99 12.24
N LYS A 22 26.90 7.97 13.01
CA LYS A 22 27.35 7.76 14.38
C LYS A 22 26.98 8.97 15.23
N ASN A 23 26.27 8.69 16.33
CA ASN A 23 25.90 9.57 17.45
C ASN A 23 24.46 10.12 17.41
N LEU A 24 23.54 9.43 18.10
CA LEU A 24 22.31 10.02 18.64
C LEU A 24 22.14 9.55 20.09
N SER A 25 21.80 10.49 20.98
CA SER A 25 21.64 10.30 22.42
C SER A 25 20.20 9.90 22.80
N PRO A 26 19.96 9.28 23.99
CA PRO A 26 18.71 8.63 24.30
C PRO A 26 17.79 9.53 25.12
N THR A 27 16.82 10.18 24.47
CA THR A 27 15.57 10.61 25.11
C THR A 27 14.45 10.49 24.08
N SER A 28 13.92 9.27 23.91
CA SER A 28 12.75 9.01 23.08
C SER A 28 11.89 7.94 23.74
N LEU A 29 10.58 8.12 23.70
CA LEU A 29 9.65 6.98 23.71
C LEU A 29 10.11 6.03 22.62
N THR A 30 10.70 4.90 23.00
CA THR A 30 11.33 3.99 22.07
C THR A 30 10.28 3.34 21.19
N PHE A 31 10.55 3.35 19.88
CA PHE A 31 9.80 2.66 18.83
C PHE A 31 9.39 1.21 19.22
N ASN A 32 10.20 0.55 20.07
CA ASN A 32 10.04 -0.81 20.59
C ASN A 32 8.71 -1.13 21.29
N ASP A 33 8.08 -0.21 22.02
CA ASP A 33 6.85 -0.53 22.78
C ASP A 33 5.64 -0.79 21.85
N LYS A 34 5.74 -0.45 20.56
CA LYS A 34 4.73 -0.76 19.54
C LYS A 34 4.97 -2.08 18.81
N PHE A 35 6.11 -2.74 19.01
CA PHE A 35 6.51 -3.99 18.32
C PHE A 35 6.00 -5.26 18.99
N GLU A 36 5.51 -5.20 20.24
CA GLU A 36 4.92 -6.38 20.89
C GLU A 36 3.78 -6.98 20.06
N ASN A 37 3.11 -6.17 19.23
CA ASN A 37 2.09 -6.66 18.30
C ASN A 37 2.65 -7.31 17.03
N ILE A 38 3.87 -6.97 16.59
CA ILE A 38 4.41 -7.47 15.31
C ILE A 38 4.67 -8.97 15.35
N GLU A 39 5.18 -9.50 16.46
CA GLU A 39 5.36 -10.95 16.62
C GLU A 39 4.02 -11.69 16.56
N ILE A 40 2.98 -11.14 17.21
CA ILE A 40 1.61 -11.68 17.17
C ILE A 40 1.06 -11.65 15.74
N ILE A 41 1.22 -10.53 15.03
CA ILE A 41 0.79 -10.36 13.63
C ILE A 41 1.50 -11.38 12.72
N LEU A 42 2.82 -11.52 12.86
CA LEU A 42 3.61 -12.48 12.10
C LEU A 42 3.20 -13.91 12.41
N GLN A 43 2.94 -14.23 13.68
CA GLN A 43 2.44 -15.54 14.06
C GLN A 43 1.05 -15.82 13.46
N GLU A 44 0.15 -14.84 13.43
CA GLU A 44 -1.17 -15.00 12.80
C GLU A 44 -1.04 -15.21 11.28
N ILE A 45 -0.21 -14.42 10.60
CA ILE A 45 0.06 -14.60 9.16
C ILE A 45 0.66 -15.98 8.88
N ASN A 46 1.61 -16.42 9.70
CA ASN A 46 2.20 -17.75 9.57
C ASN A 46 1.15 -18.84 9.74
N ASN A 47 0.29 -18.75 10.77
CA ASN A 47 -0.80 -19.70 10.99
C ASN A 47 -1.74 -19.76 9.77
N ILE A 48 -2.06 -18.61 9.15
CA ILE A 48 -2.87 -18.54 7.94
C ILE A 48 -2.18 -19.25 6.76
N PHE A 49 -0.87 -19.10 6.59
CA PHE A 49 -0.13 -19.70 5.47
C PHE A 49 0.20 -21.19 5.64
N GLN A 50 0.16 -21.72 6.87
CA GLN A 50 0.28 -23.17 7.12
C GLN A 50 -0.91 -23.96 6.55
N ILE A 51 -2.06 -23.32 6.35
CA ILE A 51 -3.23 -23.96 5.74
C ILE A 51 -2.90 -24.33 4.29
N LYS A 52 -2.93 -25.63 4.00
CA LYS A 52 -2.82 -26.16 2.63
C LYS A 52 -4.21 -26.30 2.03
N GLY A 53 -4.35 -25.88 0.79
CA GLY A 53 -5.54 -26.10 -0.02
C GLY A 53 -5.18 -26.85 -1.30
N SER A 54 -6.19 -27.38 -1.97
CA SER A 54 -6.05 -27.95 -3.30
C SER A 54 -6.50 -26.94 -4.36
N LEU A 55 -5.87 -27.01 -5.54
CA LEU A 55 -6.33 -26.24 -6.69
C LEU A 55 -7.56 -26.93 -7.29
N PRO A 56 -8.72 -26.25 -7.41
CA PRO A 56 -9.87 -26.79 -8.10
C PRO A 56 -9.56 -26.96 -9.60
N LEU A 57 -9.89 -28.13 -10.15
CA LEU A 57 -9.63 -28.48 -11.57
C LEU A 57 -10.41 -27.58 -12.55
N ASP A 58 -11.48 -26.94 -12.11
CA ASP A 58 -12.40 -26.09 -12.89
C ASP A 58 -11.93 -24.63 -13.02
N LEU A 59 -10.88 -24.22 -12.30
CA LEU A 59 -10.36 -22.85 -12.30
C LEU A 59 -9.36 -22.54 -13.43
N ILE A 60 -9.09 -23.50 -14.32
CA ILE A 60 -8.06 -23.39 -15.37
C ILE A 60 -8.34 -22.26 -16.39
N VAL A 61 -9.57 -21.76 -16.49
CA VAL A 61 -9.93 -20.68 -17.41
C VAL A 61 -9.65 -19.31 -16.79
N ALA A 62 -8.81 -18.50 -17.44
CA ALA A 62 -8.38 -17.17 -16.95
C ALA A 62 -9.53 -16.24 -16.54
N SER A 63 -10.66 -16.23 -17.25
CA SER A 63 -11.84 -15.43 -16.89
C SER A 63 -12.43 -15.83 -15.53
N ASN A 64 -12.38 -17.11 -15.18
CA ASN A 64 -12.85 -17.62 -13.89
C ASN A 64 -11.89 -17.20 -12.78
N ILE A 65 -10.58 -17.17 -13.05
CA ILE A 65 -9.56 -16.71 -12.11
C ILE A 65 -9.79 -15.25 -11.73
N THR A 66 -9.91 -14.35 -12.72
CA THR A 66 -10.12 -12.92 -12.46
C THR A 66 -11.45 -12.67 -11.76
N LYS A 67 -12.53 -13.37 -12.15
CA LYS A 67 -13.83 -13.24 -11.51
C LYS A 67 -13.79 -13.66 -10.04
N GLU A 68 -13.17 -14.81 -9.75
CA GLU A 68 -13.05 -15.31 -8.39
C GLU A 68 -12.17 -14.39 -7.53
N PHE A 69 -11.04 -13.94 -8.06
CA PHE A 69 -10.20 -12.99 -7.35
C PHE A 69 -10.89 -11.64 -7.13
N SER A 70 -11.67 -11.16 -8.10
CA SER A 70 -12.47 -9.94 -7.95
C SER A 70 -13.50 -10.06 -6.83
N ARG A 71 -14.14 -11.23 -6.68
CA ARG A 71 -15.07 -11.51 -5.59
C ARG A 71 -14.35 -11.44 -4.24
N ILE A 72 -13.21 -12.14 -4.12
CA ILE A 72 -12.37 -12.14 -2.92
C ILE A 72 -11.87 -10.73 -2.57
N LEU A 73 -11.42 -9.98 -3.58
CA LEU A 73 -10.93 -8.61 -3.42
C LEU A 73 -12.05 -7.69 -2.94
N SER A 74 -13.27 -7.83 -3.47
CA SER A 74 -14.43 -7.02 -3.03
C SER A 74 -14.68 -7.21 -1.53
N GLU A 75 -14.69 -8.46 -1.04
CA GLU A 75 -14.85 -8.75 0.39
C GLU A 75 -13.74 -8.11 1.24
N PHE A 76 -12.50 -8.10 0.74
CA PHE A 76 -11.39 -7.45 1.43
C PHE A 76 -11.58 -5.93 1.47
N LEU A 77 -11.92 -5.30 0.33
CA LEU A 77 -12.14 -3.85 0.25
C LEU A 77 -13.26 -3.40 1.19
N ASP A 78 -14.32 -4.20 1.35
CA ASP A 78 -15.39 -3.92 2.30
C ASP A 78 -14.90 -3.89 3.77
N THR A 79 -13.90 -4.70 4.11
CA THR A 79 -13.32 -4.72 5.47
C THR A 79 -12.49 -3.48 5.79
N ILE A 80 -11.98 -2.79 4.78
CA ILE A 80 -11.12 -1.62 4.90
C ILE A 80 -11.77 -0.35 4.32
N LYS A 81 -13.07 -0.40 4.05
CA LYS A 81 -13.80 0.70 3.41
C LYS A 81 -13.69 1.98 4.26
N PRO A 82 -13.45 3.15 3.65
CA PRO A 82 -13.42 4.41 4.38
C PRO A 82 -14.80 4.71 4.98
N GLN A 83 -14.85 5.06 6.26
CA GLN A 83 -16.04 5.52 6.98
C GLN A 83 -16.24 7.01 6.70
N SER A 84 -17.42 7.37 6.21
CA SER A 84 -17.79 8.76 5.96
C SER A 84 -18.39 9.41 7.22
N PRO A 85 -18.06 10.67 7.53
CA PRO A 85 -17.12 11.55 6.83
C PRO A 85 -15.66 11.25 7.19
N LEU A 86 -14.75 11.37 6.22
CA LEU A 86 -13.31 11.32 6.51
C LEU A 86 -12.84 12.63 7.13
N THR A 87 -11.93 12.51 8.11
CA THR A 87 -11.30 13.65 8.78
C THR A 87 -9.90 13.88 8.21
N LYS A 88 -9.56 15.13 7.89
CA LYS A 88 -8.19 15.47 7.47
C LYS A 88 -7.25 15.20 8.63
N LEU A 89 -6.27 14.33 8.44
CA LEU A 89 -5.25 14.11 9.45
C LEU A 89 -4.38 15.37 9.55
N LYS A 90 -4.29 15.94 10.75
CA LYS A 90 -3.40 17.08 11.01
C LYS A 90 -1.94 16.61 10.96
N LYS A 91 -0.99 17.52 10.70
CA LYS A 91 0.45 17.28 10.38
C LYS A 91 1.27 16.59 11.50
N GLU A 92 0.71 15.65 12.24
CA GLU A 92 1.40 14.94 13.31
C GLU A 92 1.95 13.61 12.77
N ALA A 93 3.27 13.56 12.63
CA ALA A 93 4.05 12.38 12.23
C ALA A 93 3.59 11.12 12.92
N ASP A 94 3.43 11.26 14.24
CA ASP A 94 3.16 10.16 15.12
C ASP A 94 1.75 9.61 14.85
N GLU A 95 0.80 10.42 14.37
CA GLU A 95 -0.54 9.95 13.97
C GLU A 95 -0.56 9.35 12.57
N ILE A 96 0.16 9.92 11.59
CA ILE A 96 0.31 9.31 10.26
C ILE A 96 0.96 7.94 10.43
N LEU A 97 2.05 7.89 11.19
CA LEU A 97 2.74 6.65 11.51
C LEU A 97 1.87 5.73 12.35
N LYS A 98 1.15 6.17 13.38
CA LYS A 98 0.27 5.26 14.16
C LYS A 98 -0.84 4.66 13.28
N GLN A 99 -1.46 5.45 12.42
CA GLN A 99 -2.53 4.99 11.53
C GLN A 99 -1.96 4.09 10.41
N HIS A 100 -0.76 4.40 9.92
CA HIS A 100 0.00 3.57 8.99
C HIS A 100 0.72 2.40 9.67
N LEU A 101 0.84 2.35 11.00
CA LEU A 101 1.42 1.23 11.77
C LEU A 101 0.32 0.34 12.36
N PHE A 102 -0.94 0.78 12.33
CA PHE A 102 -2.12 -0.08 12.48
C PHE A 102 -2.32 -1.04 11.29
N LEU A 103 -1.27 -1.22 10.47
CA LEU A 103 -1.13 -2.22 9.43
C LEU A 103 -1.24 -3.66 9.95
N GLY A 104 -1.20 -3.92 11.27
CA GLY A 104 -1.32 -5.28 11.79
C GLY A 104 -2.56 -6.01 11.30
N ASN A 105 -3.74 -5.43 11.54
CA ASN A 105 -5.00 -5.98 11.04
C ASN A 105 -5.06 -5.96 9.51
N TYR A 106 -4.44 -4.97 8.86
CA TYR A 106 -4.35 -4.92 7.40
C TYR A 106 -3.58 -6.12 6.83
N PHE A 107 -2.39 -6.43 7.36
CA PHE A 107 -1.58 -7.55 6.90
C PHE A 107 -2.25 -8.88 7.17
N VAL A 108 -2.88 -9.04 8.34
CA VAL A 108 -3.69 -10.21 8.66
C VAL A 108 -4.85 -10.36 7.68
N ASN A 109 -5.59 -9.29 7.39
CA ASN A 109 -6.70 -9.32 6.43
C ASN A 109 -6.22 -9.58 5.00
N LEU A 110 -5.06 -9.05 4.62
CA LEU A 110 -4.43 -9.30 3.33
C LEU A 110 -4.00 -10.77 3.20
N ALA A 111 -3.41 -11.35 4.25
CA ALA A 111 -3.07 -12.76 4.30
C ALA A 111 -4.34 -13.63 4.20
N LYS A 112 -5.41 -13.28 4.93
CA LYS A 112 -6.73 -13.94 4.84
C LYS A 112 -7.31 -13.84 3.43
N MET A 113 -7.22 -12.68 2.78
CA MET A 113 -7.67 -12.47 1.39
C MET A 113 -6.93 -13.41 0.44
N LEU A 114 -5.60 -13.45 0.50
CA LEU A 114 -4.79 -14.30 -0.37
C LEU A 114 -5.02 -15.80 -0.11
N SER A 115 -5.20 -16.22 1.14
CA SER A 115 -5.48 -17.62 1.47
C SER A 115 -6.87 -18.09 1.01
N LYS A 116 -7.78 -17.18 0.63
CA LYS A 116 -9.03 -17.54 -0.07
C LYS A 116 -8.81 -17.83 -1.55
N PHE A 117 -7.70 -17.37 -2.14
CA PHE A 117 -7.43 -17.53 -3.56
C PHE A 117 -6.82 -18.91 -3.86
N PRO A 118 -7.46 -19.76 -4.69
CA PRO A 118 -7.05 -21.15 -4.83
C PRO A 118 -5.61 -21.40 -5.32
N TYR A 119 -5.09 -20.54 -6.20
CA TYR A 119 -3.71 -20.65 -6.67
C TYR A 119 -2.67 -20.28 -5.61
N PHE A 120 -3.02 -19.36 -4.70
CA PHE A 120 -2.12 -18.98 -3.62
C PHE A 120 -2.12 -20.03 -2.52
N VAL A 121 -3.29 -20.59 -2.17
CA VAL A 121 -3.39 -21.60 -1.10
C VAL A 121 -2.71 -22.93 -1.45
N SER A 122 -2.56 -23.25 -2.75
CA SER A 122 -1.86 -24.44 -3.23
C SER A 122 -0.34 -24.37 -3.12
N LEU A 123 0.23 -23.17 -2.94
CA LEU A 123 1.67 -22.98 -2.78
C LEU A 123 2.16 -23.52 -1.43
N ASP A 124 3.45 -23.80 -1.34
CA ASP A 124 4.07 -24.12 -0.07
C ASP A 124 4.18 -22.88 0.84
N PHE A 125 4.48 -23.11 2.11
CA PHE A 125 4.57 -22.04 3.11
C PHE A 125 5.64 -20.98 2.76
N ASN A 126 6.78 -21.40 2.21
CA ASN A 126 7.90 -20.52 1.90
C ASN A 126 7.59 -19.65 0.67
N GLU A 127 6.96 -20.25 -0.34
CA GLU A 127 6.47 -19.58 -1.54
C GLU A 127 5.40 -18.54 -1.18
N LYS A 128 4.40 -18.89 -0.35
CA LYS A 128 3.39 -17.95 0.17
C LYS A 128 4.03 -16.76 0.85
N ASN A 129 4.98 -17.01 1.74
CA ASN A 129 5.68 -15.96 2.47
C ASN A 129 6.52 -15.06 1.56
N ALA A 130 7.24 -15.64 0.59
CA ALA A 130 8.03 -14.89 -0.38
C ALA A 130 7.15 -13.98 -1.23
N LEU A 131 6.02 -14.51 -1.73
CA LEU A 131 5.03 -13.76 -2.49
C LEU A 131 4.42 -12.64 -1.68
N PHE A 132 3.92 -12.95 -0.47
CA PHE A 132 3.27 -11.98 0.39
C PHE A 132 4.18 -10.77 0.64
N LYS A 133 5.45 -11.02 1.02
CA LYS A 133 6.45 -9.97 1.31
C LYS A 133 6.69 -9.00 0.16
N ARG A 134 6.62 -9.48 -1.10
CA ARG A 134 6.82 -8.65 -2.30
C ARG A 134 5.51 -7.97 -2.73
N PHE A 135 4.41 -8.71 -2.68
CA PHE A 135 3.11 -8.26 -3.15
C PHE A 135 2.50 -7.15 -2.30
N TRP A 136 2.60 -7.23 -0.96
CA TRP A 136 1.85 -6.33 -0.08
C TRP A 136 2.15 -4.85 -0.32
N GLN A 137 3.40 -4.51 -0.66
CA GLN A 137 3.82 -3.12 -0.88
C GLN A 137 3.16 -2.54 -2.13
N ILE A 138 3.19 -3.30 -3.23
CA ILE A 138 2.59 -2.90 -4.50
C ILE A 138 1.08 -2.84 -4.34
N PHE A 139 0.49 -3.89 -3.76
CA PHE A 139 -0.96 -3.96 -3.55
C PHE A 139 -1.48 -2.84 -2.67
N HIS A 140 -0.77 -2.50 -1.59
CA HIS A 140 -1.13 -1.37 -0.73
C HIS A 140 -1.19 -0.05 -1.51
N ILE A 141 -0.25 0.21 -2.44
CA ILE A 141 -0.30 1.43 -3.26
C ILE A 141 -1.53 1.40 -4.20
N LEU A 142 -1.77 0.28 -4.88
CA LEU A 142 -2.89 0.12 -5.80
C LEU A 142 -4.23 0.30 -5.07
N GLU A 143 -4.38 -0.36 -3.92
CA GLU A 143 -5.56 -0.30 -3.06
C GLU A 143 -5.83 1.13 -2.56
N ARG A 144 -4.81 1.83 -2.06
CA ARG A 144 -4.97 3.22 -1.60
C ARG A 144 -5.35 4.17 -2.74
N CYS A 145 -4.78 3.98 -3.92
CA CYS A 145 -5.15 4.77 -5.11
C CYS A 145 -6.60 4.50 -5.53
N TYR A 146 -7.04 3.24 -5.48
CA TYR A 146 -8.43 2.87 -5.75
C TYR A 146 -9.39 3.52 -4.76
N GLN A 147 -9.14 3.40 -3.45
CA GLN A 147 -9.99 4.02 -2.44
C GLN A 147 -10.05 5.54 -2.57
N ALA A 148 -8.93 6.18 -2.88
CA ALA A 148 -8.88 7.63 -3.08
C ALA A 148 -9.68 8.06 -4.33
N ALA A 149 -9.57 7.34 -5.45
CA ALA A 149 -10.35 7.61 -6.65
C ALA A 149 -11.86 7.44 -6.39
N GLU A 150 -12.26 6.37 -5.72
CA GLU A 150 -13.66 6.09 -5.40
C GLU A 150 -14.25 7.12 -4.42
N TYR A 151 -13.49 7.53 -3.41
CA TYR A 151 -13.99 8.42 -2.37
C TYR A 151 -13.99 9.90 -2.79
N PHE A 152 -12.94 10.36 -3.47
CA PHE A 152 -12.76 11.77 -3.85
C PHE A 152 -13.22 12.09 -5.27
N GLY A 153 -13.60 11.08 -6.06
CA GLY A 153 -14.13 11.24 -7.41
C GLY A 153 -13.05 11.54 -8.45
N GLU A 154 -13.47 12.20 -9.53
CA GLU A 154 -12.73 12.23 -10.79
C GLU A 154 -11.82 13.46 -10.98
N ASP A 155 -11.72 14.34 -9.98
CA ASP A 155 -10.83 15.51 -10.07
C ASP A 155 -9.36 15.05 -10.15
N LEU A 156 -8.74 15.28 -11.31
CA LEU A 156 -7.37 14.88 -11.62
C LEU A 156 -6.32 15.72 -10.85
N ASN A 157 -6.71 16.85 -10.27
CA ASN A 157 -5.83 17.69 -9.45
C ASN A 157 -5.96 17.40 -7.95
N ASP A 158 -6.81 16.45 -7.57
CA ASP A 158 -6.99 16.06 -6.17
C ASP A 158 -6.10 14.87 -5.82
N PHE A 159 -5.06 15.13 -5.03
CA PHE A 159 -4.09 14.14 -4.56
C PHE A 159 -4.31 13.73 -3.11
N ARG A 160 -5.55 13.77 -2.62
CA ARG A 160 -5.89 13.27 -1.28
C ARG A 160 -5.88 11.73 -1.25
N PHE A 161 -5.31 11.18 -0.19
CA PHE A 161 -5.21 9.74 0.06
C PHE A 161 -5.95 9.36 1.33
N VAL A 162 -6.70 8.26 1.27
CA VAL A 162 -7.32 7.67 2.46
C VAL A 162 -6.25 6.95 3.30
N ILE A 163 -6.12 7.34 4.56
CA ILE A 163 -5.29 6.63 5.54
C ILE A 163 -6.18 5.96 6.58
N GLY A 164 -6.07 4.63 6.66
CA GLY A 164 -6.95 3.82 7.49
C GLY A 164 -8.41 3.96 7.05
N ASN A 165 -9.34 3.91 8.01
CA ASN A 165 -10.77 3.90 7.69
C ASN A 165 -11.46 5.24 8.01
N LYS A 166 -10.77 6.24 8.56
CA LYS A 166 -11.41 7.47 9.07
C LYS A 166 -10.71 8.75 8.67
N HIS A 167 -9.52 8.64 8.08
CA HIS A 167 -8.67 9.79 7.83
C HIS A 167 -8.29 9.90 6.37
N PHE A 168 -7.95 11.11 5.98
CA PHE A 168 -7.24 11.35 4.73
C PHE A 168 -6.07 12.31 4.94
N VAL A 169 -5.10 12.20 4.05
CA VAL A 169 -3.98 13.13 3.93
C VAL A 169 -3.99 13.74 2.55
N ASP A 170 -3.31 14.85 2.43
CA ASP A 170 -3.03 15.49 1.15
C ASP A 170 -1.55 15.22 0.82
N LEU A 171 -1.28 14.57 -0.32
CA LEU A 171 0.08 14.18 -0.69
C LEU A 171 1.01 15.37 -0.89
N GLU A 172 0.50 16.51 -1.36
CA GLU A 172 1.33 17.71 -1.55
C GLU A 172 1.88 18.19 -0.21
N ASN A 173 1.08 18.08 0.84
CA ASN A 173 1.43 18.47 2.20
C ASN A 173 2.33 17.46 2.94
N LEU A 174 2.53 16.26 2.38
CA LEU A 174 3.36 15.23 3.00
C LEU A 174 4.85 15.46 2.77
N HIS A 175 5.26 16.10 1.67
CA HIS A 175 6.67 16.39 1.41
C HIS A 175 7.30 17.29 2.46
N ASP A 176 6.63 18.41 2.79
CA ASP A 176 7.10 19.34 3.82
C ASP A 176 7.22 18.65 5.18
N PHE A 177 6.24 17.79 5.48
CA PHE A 177 6.21 17.02 6.72
C PHE A 177 7.44 16.12 6.91
N PHE A 178 7.95 15.49 5.84
CA PHE A 178 9.15 14.65 5.94
C PHE A 178 10.45 15.44 6.05
N ASN A 179 10.46 16.72 5.68
CA ASN A 179 11.67 17.53 5.74
C ASN A 179 11.91 18.14 7.14
N GLU A 180 10.90 18.13 8.01
CA GLU A 180 10.90 18.91 9.26
C GLU A 180 11.27 18.12 10.54
N THR A 181 11.35 16.79 10.55
CA THR A 181 11.56 16.01 11.80
C THR A 181 12.60 14.89 11.68
N GLU A 182 13.40 14.59 12.70
CA GLU A 182 14.33 13.43 12.67
C GLU A 182 13.60 12.08 12.59
N LYS A 183 12.43 11.97 13.24
CA LYS A 183 11.51 10.82 13.13
C LYS A 183 10.99 10.59 11.70
N SER A 184 11.16 11.56 10.81
CA SER A 184 10.75 11.43 9.41
C SER A 184 11.58 10.39 8.66
N LYS A 185 12.84 10.12 9.02
CA LYS A 185 13.73 9.28 8.20
C LYS A 185 13.25 7.84 8.11
N ASP A 186 12.80 7.26 9.22
CA ASP A 186 12.25 5.91 9.23
C ASP A 186 10.88 5.87 8.51
N ALA A 187 10.05 6.88 8.73
CA ALA A 187 8.77 7.05 8.05
C ALA A 187 8.92 7.20 6.53
N GLN A 188 9.96 7.92 6.09
CA GLN A 188 10.28 8.14 4.70
C GLN A 188 10.57 6.80 4.02
N ILE A 189 11.23 5.84 4.66
CA ILE A 189 11.50 4.53 4.03
C ILE A 189 10.19 3.84 3.63
N PHE A 190 9.16 3.90 4.47
CA PHE A 190 7.86 3.28 4.20
C PHE A 190 6.98 4.11 3.26
N LEU A 191 7.04 5.43 3.38
CA LEU A 191 6.12 6.33 2.70
C LEU A 191 6.66 6.83 1.36
N THR A 192 7.98 6.89 1.16
CA THR A 192 8.59 7.35 -0.11
C THR A 192 8.07 6.59 -1.34
N PRO A 193 7.95 5.25 -1.34
CA PRO A 193 7.35 4.54 -2.47
C PRO A 193 5.91 4.96 -2.74
N LEU A 194 5.12 5.23 -1.69
CA LEU A 194 3.77 5.75 -1.80
C LEU A 194 3.78 7.17 -2.38
N LEU A 195 4.57 8.09 -1.82
CA LEU A 195 4.64 9.48 -2.29
C LEU A 195 5.07 9.60 -3.74
N ASN A 196 6.07 8.82 -4.16
CA ASN A 196 6.67 8.98 -5.48
C ASN A 196 5.85 8.34 -6.60
N ARG A 197 5.09 7.26 -6.30
CA ARG A 197 4.37 6.49 -7.33
C ARG A 197 2.87 6.74 -7.31
N ALA A 198 2.30 7.01 -6.14
CA ALA A 198 0.87 7.06 -5.98
C ALA A 198 0.19 8.24 -6.69
N PRO A 199 0.78 9.46 -6.83
CA PRO A 199 0.17 10.54 -7.62
C PRO A 199 -0.10 10.12 -9.08
N TYR A 200 0.88 9.48 -9.71
CA TYR A 200 0.75 9.00 -11.08
C TYR A 200 -0.31 7.91 -11.20
N ILE A 201 -0.27 6.90 -10.31
CA ILE A 201 -1.25 5.79 -10.32
C ILE A 201 -2.66 6.31 -10.03
N LEU A 202 -2.83 7.19 -9.05
CA LEU A 202 -4.12 7.81 -8.72
C LEU A 202 -4.69 8.57 -9.92
N THR A 203 -3.86 9.36 -10.61
CA THR A 203 -4.28 10.09 -11.80
C THR A 203 -4.78 9.13 -12.89
N LEU A 204 -4.09 7.99 -13.09
CA LEU A 204 -4.54 6.96 -14.02
C LEU A 204 -5.85 6.32 -13.57
N PHE A 205 -5.99 6.01 -12.28
CA PHE A 205 -7.17 5.37 -11.73
C PHE A 205 -8.42 6.24 -11.86
N LYS A 206 -8.30 7.54 -11.55
CA LYS A 206 -9.37 8.53 -11.75
C LYS A 206 -9.75 8.68 -13.23
N ARG A 207 -8.75 8.77 -14.11
CA ARG A 207 -8.96 8.95 -15.55
C ARG A 207 -9.63 7.76 -16.21
N LEU A 208 -9.21 6.55 -15.84
CA LEU A 208 -9.71 5.30 -16.42
C LEU A 208 -10.97 4.80 -15.72
N ARG A 209 -11.30 5.36 -14.55
CA ARG A 209 -12.41 4.91 -13.69
C ARG A 209 -12.29 3.42 -13.39
N ILE A 210 -11.10 3.03 -12.89
CA ILE A 210 -10.76 1.63 -12.60
C ILE A 210 -11.86 1.01 -11.74
N THR A 211 -12.41 -0.09 -12.24
CA THR A 211 -13.40 -0.92 -11.54
C THR A 211 -12.71 -1.93 -10.62
N VAL A 212 -13.48 -2.54 -9.70
CA VAL A 212 -12.96 -3.63 -8.85
C VAL A 212 -12.41 -4.80 -9.68
N VAL A 213 -13.02 -5.10 -10.83
CA VAL A 213 -12.58 -6.19 -11.72
C VAL A 213 -11.22 -5.87 -12.34
N GLU A 214 -11.00 -4.63 -12.76
CA GLU A 214 -9.72 -4.18 -13.31
C GLU A 214 -8.65 -4.11 -12.22
N LEU A 215 -9.00 -3.62 -11.02
CA LEU A 215 -8.09 -3.67 -9.87
C LEU A 215 -7.70 -5.11 -9.53
N ALA A 216 -8.64 -6.05 -9.56
CA ALA A 216 -8.41 -7.47 -9.34
C ALA A 216 -7.43 -8.04 -10.37
N TYR A 217 -7.62 -7.70 -11.65
CA TYR A 217 -6.71 -8.11 -12.72
C TYR A 217 -5.29 -7.55 -12.53
N ILE A 218 -5.16 -6.24 -12.27
CA ILE A 218 -3.86 -5.59 -12.02
C ILE A 218 -3.19 -6.18 -10.78
N SER A 219 -3.96 -6.47 -9.74
CA SER A 219 -3.46 -7.07 -8.49
C SER A 219 -3.00 -8.51 -8.69
N LEU A 220 -3.71 -9.31 -9.50
CA LEU A 220 -3.25 -10.66 -9.88
C LEU A 220 -1.93 -10.60 -10.66
N LEU A 221 -1.81 -9.68 -11.61
CA LEU A 221 -0.55 -9.47 -12.31
C LEU A 221 0.56 -9.11 -11.32
N ALA A 222 0.32 -8.15 -10.42
CA ALA A 222 1.30 -7.76 -9.40
C ALA A 222 1.70 -8.93 -8.48
N LEU A 223 0.74 -9.77 -8.08
CA LEU A 223 1.01 -10.95 -7.23
C LEU A 223 2.00 -11.90 -7.91
N TRP A 224 1.78 -12.24 -9.18
CA TRP A 224 2.60 -13.24 -9.88
C TRP A 224 3.86 -12.67 -10.55
N PHE A 225 3.86 -11.39 -10.94
CA PHE A 225 5.04 -10.75 -11.53
C PHE A 225 6.17 -10.55 -10.52
N CYS A 226 5.85 -10.58 -9.22
CA CYS A 226 6.85 -10.57 -8.16
C CYS A 226 7.65 -11.87 -8.01
N PHE A 227 7.38 -12.92 -8.82
CA PHE A 227 8.10 -14.20 -8.77
C PHE A 227 9.32 -14.27 -9.72
N ALA A 228 9.32 -13.45 -10.77
CA ALA A 228 10.39 -13.39 -11.78
C ALA A 228 11.51 -12.42 -11.36
#